data_AF-A0A843IW34-F1
#
_entry.id   AF-A0A843IW34-F1
#
_cell.length_a   1.000
_cell.length_b   1.000
_cell.length_c   1.000
_cell.angle_alpha   90.00
_cell.angle_beta   90.00
_cell.angle_gamma   90.00
#
_symmetry.space_group_name_H-M   'P 1'
#
loop_
_entity.id
_entity.type
_entity.pdbx_description
1 polymer ?
#
loop_
_entity_poly.entity_id
_entity_poly.type
_entity_poly.pdbx_seq_one_letter_code
_entity_poly.pdbx_strand_id
1 'polypeptide(L)'
;MGISIAICEKDAPSAPCAKAKKDIKKVLVDDYKPFGDAAENYEIVSLEDAHAIFPDYEAFAKRNRINDETDVIYMEKVKKEDDLAALRPKAVRRYTGWIDLSKLNAADAEKAISLSKPENRITGWDQVDFDEANAICAACPLSWDKGRGCIGAFGPDNSQLPEIAERRGCKIVASAPEGARTGRIYTPEEAKELVKEVKLLTDVLPEEGKMAVRRYSGPLERLGLVADISIKEGCGFYFF
;
A
#
# COMPACT_ATOMS: atom_id res chain seq x y z
N MET A 1 -5.55 18.11 7.36
CA MET A 1 -5.84 16.74 6.88
C MET A 1 -6.74 16.09 7.93
N GLY A 2 -7.03 14.79 7.86
CA GLY A 2 -7.80 14.11 8.90
C GLY A 2 -7.11 12.83 9.31
N ILE A 3 -7.29 12.44 10.56
CA ILE A 3 -6.74 11.22 11.13
C ILE A 3 -7.68 10.06 10.77
N SER A 4 -7.08 8.98 10.29
CA SER A 4 -7.71 7.69 10.06
C SER A 4 -7.25 6.68 11.11
N ILE A 5 -7.97 5.56 11.21
CA ILE A 5 -7.63 4.42 12.05
C ILE A 5 -7.74 3.14 11.24
N ALA A 6 -6.83 2.21 11.49
CA ALA A 6 -6.82 0.89 10.88
C ALA A 6 -6.29 -0.18 11.85
N ILE A 7 -6.57 -1.44 11.53
CA ILE A 7 -5.93 -2.60 12.16
C ILE A 7 -4.65 -2.96 11.40
N CYS A 8 -3.71 -3.65 12.03
CA CYS A 8 -2.57 -4.28 11.38
C CYS A 8 -3.03 -5.58 10.70
N GLU A 9 -3.69 -5.47 9.55
CA GLU A 9 -4.33 -6.58 8.85
C GLU A 9 -3.35 -7.68 8.43
N LYS A 10 -2.07 -7.34 8.23
CA LYS A 10 -1.02 -8.33 7.93
C LYS A 10 -0.86 -9.34 9.07
N ASP A 11 -1.13 -8.95 10.30
CA ASP A 11 -0.95 -9.78 11.50
C ASP A 11 -2.26 -10.39 12.00
N ALA A 12 -3.39 -10.07 11.36
CA ALA A 12 -4.68 -10.67 11.66
C ALA A 12 -4.84 -12.03 10.93
N PRO A 13 -5.00 -13.16 11.65
CA PRO A 13 -5.11 -14.48 11.04
C PRO A 13 -6.27 -14.61 10.05
N SER A 14 -7.38 -13.93 10.31
CA SER A 14 -8.58 -14.00 9.46
C SER A 14 -8.59 -13.02 8.29
N ALA A 15 -7.53 -12.22 8.10
CA ALA A 15 -7.46 -11.28 6.99
C ALA A 15 -7.08 -11.99 5.68
N PRO A 16 -7.97 -12.01 4.66
CA PRO A 16 -7.70 -12.70 3.40
C PRO A 16 -6.53 -12.07 2.62
N CYS A 17 -6.30 -10.77 2.81
CA CYS A 17 -5.20 -10.04 2.17
C CYS A 17 -3.83 -10.27 2.83
N ALA A 18 -3.77 -10.81 4.06
CA ALA A 18 -2.54 -10.88 4.84
C ALA A 18 -1.42 -11.65 4.13
N LYS A 19 -1.76 -12.81 3.56
CA LYS A 19 -0.79 -13.65 2.83
C LYS A 19 -0.20 -12.89 1.64
N ALA A 20 -1.04 -12.31 0.79
CA ALA A 20 -0.60 -11.57 -0.40
C ALA A 20 0.22 -10.32 -0.03
N LYS A 21 -0.12 -9.63 1.08
CA LYS A 21 0.60 -8.46 1.60
C LYS A 21 1.95 -8.79 2.27
N LYS A 22 2.18 -10.06 2.63
CA LYS A 22 3.45 -10.58 3.17
C LYS A 22 4.32 -11.24 2.09
N ASP A 23 3.72 -11.65 0.99
CA ASP A 23 4.36 -12.29 -0.15
C ASP A 23 5.04 -11.24 -1.04
N ILE A 24 6.33 -10.99 -0.80
CA ILE A 24 7.12 -10.03 -1.59
C ILE A 24 7.44 -10.67 -2.94
N LYS A 25 7.07 -10.01 -4.03
CA LYS A 25 7.25 -10.48 -5.40
C LYS A 25 8.44 -9.84 -6.09
N LYS A 26 8.61 -8.53 -5.91
CA LYS A 26 9.72 -7.78 -6.51
C LYS A 26 10.32 -6.80 -5.52
N VAL A 27 11.60 -6.53 -5.71
CA VAL A 27 12.34 -5.56 -4.90
C VAL A 27 13.16 -4.65 -5.80
N LEU A 28 13.23 -3.36 -5.46
CA LEU A 28 14.08 -2.41 -6.14
C LEU A 28 15.47 -2.43 -5.48
N VAL A 29 16.50 -2.73 -6.25
CA VAL A 29 17.90 -2.74 -5.77
C VAL A 29 18.81 -2.05 -6.78
N ASP A 30 19.80 -1.32 -6.26
CA ASP A 30 20.75 -0.57 -7.08
C ASP A 30 21.78 -1.48 -7.78
N ASP A 31 22.35 -2.45 -7.05
CA ASP A 31 23.28 -3.43 -7.61
C ASP A 31 22.58 -4.75 -7.93
N TYR A 32 22.26 -4.93 -9.22
CA TYR A 32 21.55 -6.09 -9.72
C TYR A 32 22.46 -7.24 -10.16
N LYS A 33 23.77 -7.00 -10.29
CA LYS A 33 24.75 -7.98 -10.80
C LYS A 33 24.71 -9.31 -10.05
N PRO A 34 24.53 -9.35 -8.71
CA PRO A 34 24.45 -10.61 -7.98
C PRO A 34 23.24 -11.48 -8.31
N PHE A 35 22.21 -10.94 -8.96
CA PHE A 35 20.92 -11.59 -9.16
C PHE A 35 20.69 -12.08 -10.61
N GLY A 36 21.64 -11.83 -11.51
CA GLY A 36 21.64 -12.40 -12.87
C GLY A 36 20.31 -12.21 -13.61
N ASP A 37 19.73 -13.31 -14.08
CA ASP A 37 18.49 -13.32 -14.88
C ASP A 37 17.21 -12.96 -14.08
N ALA A 38 17.31 -12.85 -12.76
CA ALA A 38 16.22 -12.31 -11.94
C ALA A 38 16.10 -10.79 -12.08
N ALA A 39 17.16 -10.11 -12.55
CA ALA A 39 17.12 -8.70 -12.87
C ALA A 39 16.21 -8.43 -14.07
N GLU A 40 15.14 -7.68 -13.86
CA GLU A 40 14.24 -7.30 -14.93
C GLU A 40 14.93 -6.27 -15.81
N ASN A 41 14.88 -6.50 -17.12
CA ASN A 41 15.48 -5.62 -18.12
C ASN A 41 14.42 -5.20 -19.14
N TYR A 42 14.47 -3.93 -19.55
CA TYR A 42 13.85 -3.48 -20.79
C TYR A 42 14.78 -3.74 -21.95
N GLU A 43 14.22 -4.12 -23.10
CA GLU A 43 14.93 -4.03 -24.37
C GLU A 43 14.55 -2.71 -25.03
N ILE A 44 15.56 -1.87 -25.26
CA ILE A 44 15.38 -0.53 -25.82
C ILE A 44 16.27 -0.32 -27.04
N VAL A 45 15.84 0.55 -27.95
CA VAL A 45 16.63 1.06 -29.07
C VAL A 45 16.72 2.58 -28.93
N SER A 46 17.91 3.14 -29.19
CA SER A 46 18.08 4.59 -29.21
C SER A 46 17.23 5.23 -30.31
N LEU A 47 16.80 6.48 -30.15
CA LEU A 47 16.09 7.18 -31.22
C LEU A 47 16.97 7.33 -32.47
N GLU A 48 18.27 7.53 -32.29
CA GLU A 48 19.23 7.62 -33.40
C GLU A 48 19.24 6.34 -34.26
N ASP A 49 19.35 5.17 -33.62
CA ASP A 49 19.29 3.88 -34.32
C ASP A 49 17.91 3.67 -34.96
N ALA A 50 16.83 4.06 -34.30
CA ALA A 50 15.48 3.93 -34.83
C ALA A 50 15.28 4.82 -36.08
N HIS A 51 15.76 6.06 -36.07
CA HIS A 51 15.74 6.96 -37.23
C HIS A 51 16.61 6.46 -38.38
N ALA A 52 17.74 5.81 -38.09
CA ALA A 52 18.57 5.21 -39.12
C ALA A 52 17.89 4.01 -39.81
N ILE A 53 17.09 3.25 -39.08
CA ILE A 53 16.33 2.10 -39.61
C ILE A 53 15.06 2.54 -40.33
N PHE A 54 14.36 3.56 -39.82
CA PHE A 54 13.12 4.08 -40.37
C PHE A 54 13.28 5.54 -40.80
N PRO A 55 13.62 5.78 -42.09
CA PRO A 55 13.71 7.14 -42.65
C PRO A 55 12.38 7.91 -42.53
N ASP A 56 11.25 7.21 -42.64
CA ASP A 56 9.92 7.73 -42.29
C ASP A 56 9.54 7.30 -40.87
N TYR A 57 10.17 7.97 -39.90
CA TYR A 57 9.96 7.71 -38.48
C TYR A 57 8.54 8.05 -38.03
N GLU A 58 7.93 9.09 -38.60
CA GLU A 58 6.57 9.53 -38.26
C GLU A 58 5.54 8.43 -38.57
N ALA A 59 5.65 7.81 -39.75
CA ALA A 59 4.81 6.66 -40.10
C ALA A 59 5.06 5.44 -39.19
N PHE A 60 6.31 5.24 -38.74
CA PHE A 60 6.68 4.19 -37.79
C PHE A 60 6.09 4.41 -36.40
N ALA A 61 6.26 5.62 -35.85
CA ALA A 61 5.72 5.98 -34.55
C ALA A 61 4.19 5.86 -34.55
N LYS A 62 3.53 6.37 -35.60
CA LYS A 62 2.06 6.31 -35.74
C LYS A 62 1.52 4.89 -35.82
N ARG A 63 2.14 3.99 -36.60
CA ARG A 63 1.66 2.60 -36.76
C ARG A 63 1.86 1.75 -35.50
N ASN A 64 2.88 2.07 -34.69
CA ASN A 64 3.12 1.42 -33.39
C ASN A 64 2.47 2.15 -32.21
N ARG A 65 1.93 3.35 -32.41
CA ARG A 65 1.39 4.24 -31.38
C ARG A 65 2.43 4.61 -30.32
N ILE A 66 3.65 4.91 -30.77
CA ILE A 66 4.73 5.41 -29.93
C ILE A 66 4.50 6.92 -29.73
N ASN A 67 4.67 7.40 -28.50
CA ASN A 67 4.52 8.81 -28.17
C ASN A 67 5.71 9.61 -28.73
N ASP A 68 5.47 10.84 -29.16
CA ASP A 68 6.50 11.73 -29.71
C ASP A 68 7.50 12.21 -28.64
N GLU A 69 7.13 12.09 -27.35
CA GLU A 69 7.95 12.48 -26.21
C GLU A 69 8.85 11.36 -25.65
N THR A 70 8.95 10.20 -26.31
CA THR A 70 9.82 9.12 -25.82
C THR A 70 11.29 9.45 -26.04
N ASP A 71 12.13 9.18 -25.05
CA ASP A 71 13.59 9.30 -25.11
C ASP A 71 14.27 8.08 -25.75
N VAL A 72 13.60 6.92 -25.74
CA VAL A 72 14.04 5.65 -26.36
C VAL A 72 12.85 4.84 -26.88
N ILE A 73 13.11 3.93 -27.82
CA ILE A 73 12.11 2.96 -28.29
C ILE A 73 12.14 1.73 -27.39
N TYR A 74 11.09 1.55 -26.59
CA TYR A 74 10.88 0.32 -25.85
C TYR A 74 10.36 -0.76 -26.79
N MET A 75 11.10 -1.86 -26.94
CA MET A 75 10.75 -2.95 -27.86
C MET A 75 9.36 -3.53 -27.55
N GLU A 76 8.97 -3.59 -26.26
CA GLU A 76 7.63 -4.03 -25.84
C GLU A 76 6.47 -3.17 -26.35
N LYS A 77 6.71 -1.92 -26.76
CA LYS A 77 5.69 -1.00 -27.29
C LYS A 77 5.53 -1.12 -28.80
N VAL A 78 6.46 -1.78 -29.49
CA VAL A 78 6.41 -1.97 -30.94
C VAL A 78 5.44 -3.13 -31.24
N LYS A 79 4.38 -2.85 -31.98
CA LYS A 79 3.27 -3.80 -32.23
C LYS A 79 3.43 -4.58 -33.53
N LYS A 80 4.17 -4.03 -34.49
CA LYS A 80 4.39 -4.65 -35.79
C LYS A 80 5.62 -5.56 -35.74
N GLU A 81 5.43 -6.82 -36.12
CA GLU A 81 6.49 -7.82 -36.10
C GLU A 81 7.66 -7.48 -37.04
N ASP A 82 7.37 -6.92 -38.21
CA ASP A 82 8.40 -6.48 -39.17
C ASP A 82 9.27 -5.36 -38.57
N ASP A 83 8.64 -4.41 -37.87
CA ASP A 83 9.36 -3.32 -37.23
C ASP A 83 10.20 -3.80 -36.04
N LEU A 84 9.64 -4.72 -35.25
CA LEU A 84 10.38 -5.41 -34.19
C LEU A 84 11.60 -6.14 -34.75
N ALA A 85 11.45 -6.86 -35.86
CA ALA A 85 12.54 -7.57 -36.50
C ALA A 85 13.64 -6.62 -36.99
N ALA A 86 13.26 -5.46 -37.54
CA ALA A 86 14.20 -4.44 -37.98
C ALA A 86 14.97 -3.78 -36.82
N LEU A 87 14.30 -3.58 -35.67
CA LEU A 87 14.89 -2.95 -34.47
C LEU A 87 15.74 -3.91 -33.61
N ARG A 88 15.40 -5.21 -33.60
CA ARG A 88 16.08 -6.24 -32.78
C ARG A 88 17.61 -6.20 -32.84
N PRO A 89 18.27 -6.03 -34.01
CA PRO A 89 19.74 -5.98 -34.09
C PRO A 89 20.38 -4.82 -33.32
N LYS A 90 19.60 -3.76 -33.03
CA LYS A 90 20.05 -2.57 -32.28
C LYS A 90 19.52 -2.53 -30.85
N ALA A 91 18.73 -3.53 -30.45
CA ALA A 91 18.16 -3.57 -29.11
C ALA A 91 19.23 -3.83 -28.05
N VAL A 92 19.22 -3.01 -27.01
CA VAL A 92 20.10 -3.13 -25.84
C VAL A 92 19.25 -3.41 -24.61
N ARG A 93 19.71 -4.35 -23.78
CA ARG A 93 19.09 -4.62 -22.48
C ARG A 93 19.51 -3.56 -21.46
N ARG A 94 18.53 -2.95 -20.80
CA ARG A 94 18.73 -2.04 -19.68
C ARG A 94 17.97 -2.50 -18.46
N TYR A 95 18.68 -2.56 -17.34
CA TYR A 95 18.10 -2.93 -16.06
C TYR A 95 17.03 -1.91 -15.65
N THR A 96 15.89 -2.43 -15.19
CA THR A 96 14.71 -1.64 -14.81
C THR A 96 14.78 -1.10 -13.38
N GLY A 97 15.71 -1.59 -12.56
CA GLY A 97 15.73 -1.36 -11.12
C GLY A 97 15.14 -2.51 -10.31
N TRP A 98 14.37 -3.42 -10.93
CA TRP A 98 13.62 -4.46 -10.23
C TRP A 98 14.25 -5.86 -10.33
N ILE A 99 14.21 -6.59 -9.22
CA ILE A 99 14.50 -8.02 -9.16
C ILE A 99 13.22 -8.80 -8.94
N ASP A 100 12.97 -9.78 -9.80
CA ASP A 100 11.88 -10.76 -9.66
C ASP A 100 12.30 -11.89 -8.71
N LEU A 101 11.73 -11.90 -7.52
CA LEU A 101 12.08 -12.88 -6.49
C LEU A 101 11.65 -14.30 -6.85
N SER A 102 10.69 -14.48 -7.76
CA SER A 102 10.24 -15.81 -8.18
C SER A 102 11.30 -16.58 -8.98
N LYS A 103 12.32 -15.88 -9.48
CA LYS A 103 13.46 -16.44 -10.24
C LYS A 103 14.67 -16.73 -9.36
N LEU A 104 14.60 -16.42 -8.05
CA LEU A 104 15.69 -16.64 -7.11
C LEU A 104 15.43 -17.85 -6.22
N ASN A 105 16.51 -18.45 -5.73
CA ASN A 105 16.42 -19.36 -4.59
C ASN A 105 16.18 -18.57 -3.29
N ALA A 106 15.85 -19.26 -2.19
CA ALA A 106 15.51 -18.62 -0.92
C ALA A 106 16.63 -17.73 -0.35
N ALA A 107 17.90 -18.14 -0.47
CA ALA A 107 19.03 -17.39 0.06
C ALA A 107 19.27 -16.09 -0.72
N ASP A 108 19.22 -16.14 -2.05
CA ASP A 108 19.38 -14.96 -2.90
C ASP A 108 18.18 -14.02 -2.79
N ALA A 109 16.97 -14.55 -2.61
CA ALA A 109 15.77 -13.76 -2.37
C ALA A 109 15.86 -12.99 -1.05
N GLU A 110 16.29 -13.64 0.04
CA GLU A 110 16.52 -12.99 1.34
C GLU A 110 17.58 -11.89 1.23
N LYS A 111 18.68 -12.16 0.52
CA LYS A 111 19.70 -11.15 0.22
C LYS A 111 19.12 -9.97 -0.55
N ALA A 112 18.36 -10.19 -1.62
CA ALA A 112 17.73 -9.11 -2.40
C ALA A 112 16.79 -8.26 -1.53
N ILE A 113 15.97 -8.90 -0.68
CA ILE A 113 15.08 -8.22 0.27
C ILE A 113 15.87 -7.36 1.27
N SER A 114 16.99 -7.87 1.78
CA SER A 114 17.85 -7.14 2.72
C SER A 114 18.49 -5.86 2.13
N LEU A 115 18.74 -5.85 0.81
CA LEU A 115 19.28 -4.69 0.09
C LEU A 115 18.22 -3.66 -0.27
N SER A 116 16.93 -4.05 -0.25
CA SER A 116 15.81 -3.17 -0.57
C SER A 116 15.19 -2.55 0.68
N LYS A 117 14.90 -1.26 0.62
CA LYS A 117 14.06 -0.59 1.61
C LYS A 117 12.62 -1.13 1.58
N PRO A 118 11.84 -1.07 2.68
CA PRO A 118 10.45 -1.53 2.70
C PRO A 118 9.54 -0.87 1.66
N GLU A 119 9.70 0.43 1.40
CA GLU A 119 8.95 1.20 0.39
C GLU A 119 9.27 0.80 -1.06
N ASN A 120 10.37 0.08 -1.27
CA ASN A 120 10.87 -0.36 -2.56
C ASN A 120 10.46 -1.81 -2.89
N ARG A 121 9.40 -2.32 -2.25
CA ARG A 121 8.98 -3.72 -2.37
C ARG A 121 7.57 -3.78 -2.95
N ILE A 122 7.40 -4.62 -3.94
CA ILE A 122 6.10 -4.96 -4.52
C ILE A 122 5.69 -6.31 -3.95
N THR A 123 4.54 -6.34 -3.31
CA THR A 123 3.93 -7.54 -2.74
C THR A 123 2.93 -8.15 -3.73
N GLY A 124 2.50 -9.38 -3.46
CA GLY A 124 1.43 -10.01 -4.24
C GLY A 124 0.13 -9.21 -4.18
N TRP A 125 -0.11 -8.49 -3.08
CA TRP A 125 -1.27 -7.60 -2.95
C TRP A 125 -1.24 -6.42 -3.93
N ASP A 126 -0.05 -5.89 -4.23
CA ASP A 126 0.12 -4.77 -5.17
C ASP A 126 -0.09 -5.20 -6.64
N GLN A 127 -0.16 -6.52 -6.90
CA GLN A 127 -0.45 -7.09 -8.21
C GLN A 127 -1.93 -7.46 -8.40
N VAL A 128 -2.73 -7.41 -7.33
CA VAL A 128 -4.18 -7.67 -7.38
C VAL A 128 -4.85 -6.46 -8.03
N ASP A 129 -5.76 -6.71 -8.98
CA ASP A 129 -6.50 -5.63 -9.61
C ASP A 129 -7.51 -4.98 -8.65
N PHE A 130 -8.01 -3.79 -9.00
CA PHE A 130 -8.90 -3.04 -8.12
C PHE A 130 -10.23 -3.75 -7.84
N ASP A 131 -10.79 -4.48 -8.81
CA ASP A 131 -12.08 -5.14 -8.65
C ASP A 131 -11.96 -6.37 -7.74
N GLU A 132 -10.89 -7.15 -7.92
CA GLU A 132 -10.54 -8.27 -7.05
C GLU A 132 -10.22 -7.78 -5.63
N ALA A 133 -9.42 -6.72 -5.48
CA ALA A 133 -9.11 -6.15 -4.17
C ALA A 133 -10.38 -5.66 -3.44
N ASN A 134 -11.30 -5.02 -4.17
CA ASN A 134 -12.59 -4.58 -3.62
C ASN A 134 -13.46 -5.77 -3.20
N ALA A 135 -13.53 -6.82 -4.00
CA ALA A 135 -14.27 -8.03 -3.67
C ALA A 135 -13.70 -8.72 -2.41
N ILE A 136 -12.37 -8.83 -2.31
CA ILE A 136 -11.68 -9.38 -1.14
C ILE A 136 -11.99 -8.53 0.10
N CYS A 137 -11.92 -7.20 0.00
CA CYS A 137 -12.23 -6.31 1.11
C CYS A 137 -13.70 -6.39 1.53
N ALA A 138 -14.63 -6.46 0.58
CA ALA A 138 -16.07 -6.55 0.84
C ALA A 138 -16.46 -7.86 1.55
N ALA A 139 -15.77 -8.97 1.21
CA ALA A 139 -15.98 -10.27 1.84
C ALA A 139 -15.17 -10.45 3.14
N CYS A 140 -14.31 -9.50 3.51
CA CYS A 140 -13.41 -9.64 4.64
C CYS A 140 -14.18 -9.60 5.97
N PRO A 141 -14.00 -10.60 6.87
CA PRO A 141 -14.65 -10.62 8.17
C PRO A 141 -14.19 -9.49 9.09
N LEU A 142 -13.09 -8.82 8.74
CA LEU A 142 -12.53 -7.68 9.49
C LEU A 142 -12.95 -6.33 8.89
N SER A 143 -13.82 -6.31 7.89
CA SER A 143 -14.34 -5.06 7.32
C SER A 143 -15.38 -4.45 8.26
N TRP A 144 -15.03 -3.34 8.91
CA TRP A 144 -15.88 -2.68 9.92
C TRP A 144 -16.37 -1.29 9.51
N ASP A 145 -15.76 -0.64 8.50
CA ASP A 145 -16.17 0.71 8.04
C ASP A 145 -17.09 0.67 6.82
N LYS A 146 -18.26 0.04 6.93
CA LYS A 146 -19.36 0.13 5.94
C LYS A 146 -18.93 -0.14 4.47
N GLY A 147 -18.09 -1.15 4.26
CA GLY A 147 -17.61 -1.54 2.92
C GLY A 147 -16.35 -0.84 2.45
N ARG A 148 -15.71 0.00 3.29
CA ARG A 148 -14.37 0.59 3.02
C ARG A 148 -13.23 -0.25 3.59
N GLY A 149 -13.53 -1.46 4.05
CA GLY A 149 -12.55 -2.41 4.58
C GLY A 149 -12.23 -2.16 6.06
N CYS A 150 -10.97 -2.42 6.41
CA CYS A 150 -10.46 -2.36 7.78
C CYS A 150 -9.82 -1.01 8.14
N ILE A 151 -10.19 0.05 7.40
CA ILE A 151 -9.75 1.43 7.54
C ILE A 151 -10.99 2.32 7.72
N GLY A 152 -10.94 3.28 8.63
CA GLY A 152 -12.02 4.24 8.80
C GLY A 152 -11.54 5.58 9.34
N ALA A 153 -12.40 6.60 9.25
CA ALA A 153 -12.07 7.94 9.73
C ALA A 153 -12.22 8.05 11.26
N PHE A 154 -11.16 8.54 11.92
CA PHE A 154 -11.21 8.96 13.33
C PHE A 154 -11.78 10.39 13.43
N GLY A 155 -11.29 11.32 12.62
CA GLY A 155 -11.78 12.70 12.62
C GLY A 155 -10.82 13.68 11.95
N PRO A 156 -11.19 14.96 11.83
CA PRO A 156 -10.27 15.98 11.32
C PRO A 156 -9.11 16.22 12.30
N ASP A 157 -7.99 16.77 11.83
CA ASP A 157 -6.82 17.05 12.69
C ASP A 157 -7.13 18.00 13.87
N ASN A 158 -8.16 18.84 13.72
CA ASN A 158 -8.65 19.75 14.76
C ASN A 158 -9.83 19.18 15.56
N SER A 159 -10.01 17.86 15.57
CA SER A 159 -11.00 17.18 16.42
C SER A 159 -10.75 17.51 17.88
N GLN A 160 -11.82 17.81 18.63
CA GLN A 160 -11.72 18.03 20.09
C GLN A 160 -11.82 16.72 20.88
N LEU A 161 -12.08 15.59 20.21
CA LEU A 161 -12.20 14.29 20.87
C LEU A 161 -10.95 13.90 21.67
N PRO A 162 -9.71 14.10 21.16
CA PRO A 162 -8.49 13.86 21.95
C PRO A 162 -8.42 14.69 23.23
N GLU A 163 -8.79 15.98 23.18
CA GLU A 163 -8.80 16.86 24.37
C GLU A 163 -9.86 16.42 25.39
N ILE A 164 -11.05 16.04 24.92
CA ILE A 164 -12.11 15.46 25.77
C ILE A 164 -11.60 14.18 26.43
N ALA A 165 -10.93 13.32 25.69
CA ALA A 165 -10.32 12.09 26.18
C ALA A 165 -9.25 12.34 27.23
N GLU A 166 -8.37 13.32 27.01
CA GLU A 166 -7.31 13.67 27.95
C GLU A 166 -7.87 14.11 29.31
N ARG A 167 -8.88 14.99 29.31
CA ARG A 167 -9.53 15.44 30.56
C ARG A 167 -10.18 14.31 31.37
N ARG A 168 -10.46 13.18 30.73
CA ARG A 168 -11.08 12.00 31.35
C ARG A 168 -10.08 10.86 31.60
N GLY A 169 -8.79 11.08 31.32
CA GLY A 169 -7.73 10.10 31.52
C GLY A 169 -7.70 8.98 30.48
N CYS A 170 -8.37 9.15 29.34
CA CYS A 170 -8.37 8.21 28.22
C CYS A 170 -7.12 8.43 27.36
N LYS A 171 -6.05 7.71 27.69
CA LYS A 171 -4.71 7.91 27.14
C LYS A 171 -4.61 7.52 25.67
N ILE A 172 -5.29 6.45 25.25
CA ILE A 172 -5.18 5.95 23.87
C ILE A 172 -5.87 6.92 22.92
N VAL A 173 -7.13 7.27 23.19
CA VAL A 173 -7.89 8.21 22.34
C VAL A 173 -7.25 9.61 22.34
N ALA A 174 -6.74 10.07 23.48
CA ALA A 174 -5.99 11.33 23.56
C ALA A 174 -4.70 11.31 22.73
N SER A 175 -4.04 10.15 22.64
CA SER A 175 -2.79 10.01 21.88
C SER A 175 -2.96 9.91 20.37
N ALA A 176 -4.19 9.85 19.84
CA ALA A 176 -4.43 9.59 18.42
C ALA A 176 -3.66 10.54 17.45
N PRO A 177 -3.59 11.87 17.67
CA PRO A 177 -2.80 12.75 16.81
C PRO A 177 -1.30 12.43 16.83
N GLU A 178 -0.76 12.11 18.00
CA GLU A 178 0.65 11.73 18.15
C GLU A 178 0.93 10.35 17.55
N GLY A 179 0.01 9.40 17.72
CA GLY A 179 0.07 8.08 17.12
C GLY A 179 0.12 8.16 15.59
N ALA A 180 -0.72 9.00 14.99
CA ALA A 180 -0.73 9.26 13.55
C ALA A 180 0.59 9.86 13.06
N ARG A 181 1.12 10.85 13.79
CA ARG A 181 2.39 11.52 13.45
C ARG A 181 3.59 10.58 13.54
N THR A 182 3.59 9.67 14.50
CA THR A 182 4.73 8.78 14.78
C THR A 182 4.61 7.41 14.11
N GLY A 183 3.47 7.09 13.51
CA GLY A 183 3.19 5.75 12.99
C GLY A 183 3.14 4.69 14.09
N ARG A 184 2.70 5.05 15.29
CA ARG A 184 2.65 4.13 16.44
C ARG A 184 1.65 3.02 16.18
N ILE A 185 2.09 1.79 16.42
CA ILE A 185 1.24 0.60 16.50
C ILE A 185 0.89 0.35 17.97
N TYR A 186 -0.40 0.22 18.24
CA TYR A 186 -0.96 -0.11 19.55
C TYR A 186 -1.22 -1.61 19.62
N THR A 187 -0.99 -2.22 20.78
CA THR A 187 -1.07 -3.68 20.95
C THR A 187 -2.50 -4.17 21.24
N PRO A 188 -2.78 -5.49 21.13
CA PRO A 188 -4.04 -6.08 21.57
C PRO A 188 -4.35 -5.86 23.05
N GLU A 189 -3.35 -5.72 23.91
CA GLU A 189 -3.52 -5.37 25.32
C GLU A 189 -3.99 -3.92 25.47
N GLU A 190 -3.40 -3.00 24.71
CA GLU A 190 -3.85 -1.61 24.67
C GLU A 190 -5.27 -1.51 24.10
N ALA A 191 -5.65 -2.37 23.14
CA ALA A 191 -7.02 -2.46 22.65
C ALA A 191 -8.03 -2.79 23.76
N LYS A 192 -7.67 -3.62 24.76
CA LYS A 192 -8.54 -3.89 25.93
C LYS A 192 -8.78 -2.64 26.76
N GLU A 193 -7.78 -1.77 26.89
CA GLU A 193 -7.95 -0.47 27.53
C GLU A 193 -8.77 0.49 26.66
N LEU A 194 -8.58 0.46 25.34
CA LEU A 194 -9.37 1.27 24.40
C LEU A 194 -10.87 0.96 24.50
N VAL A 195 -11.27 -0.32 24.66
CA VAL A 195 -12.69 -0.67 24.90
C VAL A 195 -13.24 0.04 26.15
N LYS A 196 -12.45 0.13 27.22
CA LYS A 196 -12.86 0.83 28.45
C LYS A 196 -12.94 2.34 28.23
N GLU A 197 -11.97 2.92 27.52
CA GLU A 197 -11.96 4.33 27.16
C GLU A 197 -13.18 4.70 26.30
N VAL A 198 -13.49 3.90 25.27
CA VAL A 198 -14.66 4.11 24.40
C VAL A 198 -15.94 4.08 25.20
N LYS A 199 -16.10 3.12 26.12
CA LYS A 199 -17.27 3.05 26.99
C LYS A 199 -17.40 4.30 27.87
N LEU A 200 -16.33 4.66 28.57
CA LEU A 200 -16.30 5.86 29.41
C LEU A 200 -16.63 7.11 28.61
N LEU A 201 -16.00 7.29 27.45
CA LEU A 201 -16.23 8.43 26.58
C LEU A 201 -17.66 8.48 26.05
N THR A 202 -18.25 7.34 25.69
CA THR A 202 -19.64 7.27 25.25
C THR A 202 -20.61 7.71 26.34
N ASP A 203 -20.36 7.30 27.58
CA ASP A 203 -21.20 7.65 28.73
C ASP A 203 -21.12 9.14 29.10
N VAL A 204 -19.93 9.77 28.98
CA VAL A 204 -19.72 11.18 29.34
C VAL A 204 -19.93 12.15 28.18
N LEU A 205 -19.96 11.68 26.93
CA LEU A 205 -20.12 12.53 25.74
C LEU A 205 -21.35 13.45 25.79
N PRO A 206 -22.51 13.04 26.35
CA PRO A 206 -23.66 13.93 26.52
C PRO A 206 -23.39 15.16 27.39
N GLU A 207 -22.45 15.08 28.36
CA GLU A 207 -22.06 16.21 29.21
C GLU A 207 -21.36 17.32 28.40
N GLU A 208 -20.65 16.96 27.33
CA GLU A 208 -20.00 17.88 26.39
C GLU A 208 -21.00 18.54 25.41
N GLY A 209 -22.28 18.14 25.49
CA GLY A 209 -23.38 18.73 24.76
C GLY A 209 -23.76 18.00 23.47
N LYS A 210 -24.95 18.34 22.95
CA LYS A 210 -25.57 17.66 21.79
C LYS A 210 -24.68 17.65 20.53
N MET A 211 -23.86 18.68 20.34
CA MET A 211 -22.95 18.78 19.18
C MET A 211 -21.77 17.81 19.30
N ALA A 212 -21.26 17.58 20.51
CA ALA A 212 -20.19 16.60 20.74
C ALA A 212 -20.69 15.18 20.44
N VAL A 213 -21.89 14.84 20.92
CA VAL A 213 -22.55 13.55 20.61
C VAL A 213 -22.65 13.32 19.10
N ARG A 214 -23.21 14.29 18.36
CA ARG A 214 -23.35 14.17 16.90
C ARG A 214 -22.03 13.99 16.16
N ARG A 215 -20.94 14.59 16.66
CA ARG A 215 -19.63 14.57 16.01
C ARG A 215 -18.82 13.33 16.35
N TYR A 216 -18.91 12.85 17.59
CA TYR A 216 -17.95 11.87 18.12
C TYR A 216 -18.55 10.49 18.40
N SER A 217 -19.88 10.29 18.36
CA SER A 217 -20.46 8.95 18.47
C SER A 217 -19.98 7.99 17.38
N GLY A 218 -19.89 8.44 16.12
CA GLY A 218 -19.39 7.62 15.01
C GLY A 218 -17.91 7.23 15.18
N PRO A 219 -17.00 8.18 15.47
CA PRO A 219 -15.61 7.87 15.83
C PRO A 219 -15.47 6.88 17.01
N LEU A 220 -16.24 7.05 18.08
CA LEU A 220 -16.21 6.14 19.23
C LEU A 220 -16.69 4.73 18.88
N GLU A 221 -17.75 4.60 18.08
CA GLU A 221 -18.23 3.31 17.56
C GLU A 221 -17.13 2.59 16.78
N ARG A 222 -16.45 3.30 15.88
CA ARG A 222 -15.33 2.75 15.09
C ARG A 222 -14.15 2.32 15.97
N LEU A 223 -13.77 3.14 16.95
CA LEU A 223 -12.72 2.80 17.91
C LEU A 223 -13.04 1.51 18.66
N GLY A 224 -14.30 1.33 19.08
CA GLY A 224 -14.77 0.10 19.70
C GLY A 224 -14.62 -1.11 18.78
N LEU A 225 -15.08 -1.00 17.52
CA LEU A 225 -14.96 -2.07 16.53
C LEU A 225 -13.51 -2.45 16.23
N VAL A 226 -12.62 -1.46 16.08
CA VAL A 226 -11.19 -1.68 15.89
C VAL A 226 -10.57 -2.39 17.08
N ALA A 227 -10.91 -1.97 18.31
CA ALA A 227 -10.41 -2.58 19.52
C ALA A 227 -10.86 -4.05 19.64
N ASP A 228 -12.14 -4.33 19.38
CA ASP A 228 -12.69 -5.68 19.41
C ASP A 228 -11.99 -6.60 18.40
N ILE A 229 -11.74 -6.12 17.18
CA ILE A 229 -11.01 -6.86 16.15
C ILE A 229 -9.56 -7.10 16.57
N SER A 230 -8.88 -6.07 17.06
CA SER A 230 -7.50 -6.16 17.54
C SER A 230 -7.35 -7.23 18.63
N ILE A 231 -8.29 -7.27 19.58
CA ILE A 231 -8.32 -8.28 20.65
C ILE A 231 -8.58 -9.68 20.08
N LYS A 232 -9.61 -9.82 19.23
CA LYS A 232 -10.06 -11.11 18.69
C LYS A 232 -9.01 -11.75 17.78
N GLU A 233 -8.40 -10.96 16.92
CA GLU A 233 -7.42 -11.44 15.94
C GLU A 233 -5.99 -11.42 16.49
N GLY A 234 -5.76 -10.80 17.65
CA GLY A 234 -4.42 -10.66 18.23
C GLY A 234 -3.50 -9.78 17.40
N CYS A 235 -4.07 -8.84 16.61
CA CYS A 235 -3.32 -7.92 15.76
C CYS A 235 -3.28 -6.52 16.37
N GLY A 236 -2.26 -5.72 16.03
CA GLY A 236 -2.21 -4.32 16.44
C GLY A 236 -3.25 -3.44 15.72
N PHE A 237 -3.30 -2.16 16.10
CA PHE A 237 -4.03 -1.11 15.38
C PHE A 237 -3.22 0.19 15.40
N TYR A 238 -3.52 1.14 14.52
CA TYR A 238 -2.77 2.39 14.40
C TYR A 238 -3.63 3.52 13.85
N PHE A 239 -3.18 4.75 14.12
CA PHE A 239 -3.69 5.98 13.52
C PHE A 239 -2.74 6.44 12.41
N PHE A 240 -3.25 7.14 11.39
CA PHE A 240 -2.45 7.69 10.28
C PHE A 240 -3.16 8.83 9.55
#